data_AF-A0A940SPP9-F1
#
_entry.id   AF-A0A940SPP9-F1
#
_cell.length_a   1.000
_cell.length_b   1.000
_cell.length_c   1.000
_cell.angle_alpha   90.00
_cell.angle_beta   90.00
_cell.angle_gamma   90.00
#
_symmetry.space_group_name_H-M   'P 1'
#
loop_
_entity.id
_entity.type
_entity.pdbx_description
1 polymer ?
#
loop_
_entity_poly.entity_id
_entity_poly.type
_entity_poly.pdbx_seq_one_letter_code
_entity_poly.pdbx_strand_id
1 'polypeptide(L)'
;MKKLVLQVPLSHKPECFEPERCIVEKTVVLPHRFFEAMRLHPMDDSPYIAENRKFMWNDEHGAHCVLFLDSEDDDGILVQSEGYSYARRAQFVPGAKQLAFDAGFTMAEHRIHNALADMAEEAVKRMHRGEESFNFKELAEETDAFDFEDALCHALTEHLQSRADIKAAEYVPLQMDFQPDIRLTPKPLYTMRLITSLQIETVPDEDENESYSIDPREATACRDEINRFMQGYTDENERDRGLMVYYSHSSSVSEKVWSAFPSVEVVDGRLMGVLTCRFSEPLNEGEAEEFRNWWRGQRSDGYGEGLEQHPIRTAEFGDIYVSLWDGTDDCRMELNAADSRSLLLRINGIQNHPAVVRAIPQADIDLAKLLRIDRMLLEPLAVAI
;
A
#
# COMPACT_ATOMS: atom_id res chain seq x y z
N MET A 1 -21.60 36.63 -14.84
CA MET A 1 -21.62 35.18 -14.55
C MET A 1 -21.87 34.42 -15.83
N LYS A 2 -21.03 33.42 -16.14
CA LYS A 2 -21.38 32.40 -17.13
C LYS A 2 -22.59 31.60 -16.61
N LYS A 3 -23.49 31.17 -17.49
CA LYS A 3 -24.63 30.34 -17.11
C LYS A 3 -24.13 28.92 -16.83
N LEU A 4 -24.50 28.35 -15.67
CA LEU A 4 -24.30 26.93 -15.39
C LEU A 4 -25.42 26.14 -16.10
N VAL A 5 -25.03 25.10 -16.83
CA VAL A 5 -25.96 24.21 -17.53
C VAL A 5 -25.81 22.82 -16.92
N LEU A 6 -26.93 22.24 -16.46
CA LEU A 6 -26.97 20.91 -15.85
C LEU A 6 -27.96 20.03 -16.62
N GLN A 7 -27.55 18.81 -16.96
CA GLN A 7 -28.42 17.79 -17.55
C GLN A 7 -29.04 16.94 -16.43
N VAL A 8 -30.24 17.31 -15.96
CA VAL A 8 -30.92 16.63 -14.86
C VAL A 8 -32.33 16.16 -15.25
N PRO A 9 -32.76 14.98 -14.79
CA PRO A 9 -34.16 14.58 -14.89
C PRO A 9 -35.01 15.45 -13.96
N LEU A 10 -36.03 16.13 -14.49
CA LEU A 10 -36.95 16.93 -13.69
C LEU A 10 -38.20 16.12 -13.33
N SER A 11 -38.49 16.04 -12.03
CA SER A 11 -39.72 15.44 -11.50
C SER A 11 -40.86 16.46 -11.50
N HIS A 12 -42.05 16.06 -11.97
CA HIS A 12 -43.23 16.92 -11.93
C HIS A 12 -43.93 16.81 -10.57
N LYS A 13 -43.90 17.89 -9.79
CA LYS A 13 -44.53 18.01 -8.45
C LYS A 13 -44.13 16.90 -7.46
N PRO A 14 -42.83 16.73 -7.16
CA PRO A 14 -42.41 15.83 -6.10
C PRO A 14 -42.91 16.34 -4.75
N GLU A 15 -43.48 15.45 -3.93
CA GLU A 15 -43.90 15.78 -2.56
C GLU A 15 -42.70 16.00 -1.64
N CYS A 16 -41.61 15.26 -1.86
CA CYS A 16 -40.32 15.43 -1.22
C CYS A 16 -39.18 14.82 -2.08
N PHE A 17 -37.94 15.13 -1.71
CA PHE A 17 -36.73 14.47 -2.23
C PHE A 17 -36.08 13.71 -1.08
N GLU A 18 -36.02 12.39 -1.17
CA GLU A 18 -35.40 11.51 -0.16
C GLU A 18 -34.12 10.92 -0.76
N PRO A 19 -32.98 11.65 -0.71
CA PRO A 19 -31.73 11.14 -1.23
C PRO A 19 -31.22 9.98 -0.38
N GLU A 20 -30.72 8.94 -1.04
CA GLU A 20 -30.02 7.84 -0.39
C GLU A 20 -28.56 8.23 -0.14
N ARG A 21 -28.00 7.80 1.00
CA ARG A 21 -26.57 7.94 1.25
C ARG A 21 -25.81 6.92 0.39
N CYS A 22 -25.10 7.42 -0.60
CA CYS A 22 -24.25 6.61 -1.46
C CYS A 22 -22.76 6.90 -1.20
N ILE A 23 -21.95 5.84 -1.14
CA ILE A 23 -20.50 5.90 -0.94
C ILE A 23 -19.84 5.44 -2.24
N VAL A 24 -18.97 6.27 -2.82
CA VAL A 24 -18.24 5.93 -4.05
C VAL A 24 -16.97 5.18 -3.67
N GLU A 25 -16.98 3.86 -3.86
CA GLU A 25 -15.83 2.98 -3.57
C GLU A 25 -14.78 3.01 -4.68
N LYS A 26 -15.22 3.29 -5.90
CA LYS A 26 -14.35 3.33 -7.07
C LYS A 26 -14.92 4.20 -8.17
N THR A 27 -14.01 4.85 -8.90
CA THR A 27 -14.31 5.59 -10.12
C THR A 27 -13.75 4.86 -11.33
N VAL A 28 -14.53 4.74 -12.41
CA VAL A 28 -14.13 4.08 -13.65
C VAL A 28 -14.46 4.98 -14.84
N VAL A 29 -13.46 5.36 -15.62
CA VAL A 29 -13.67 6.14 -16.86
C VAL A 29 -14.01 5.17 -17.99
N LEU A 30 -15.15 5.39 -18.64
CA LEU A 30 -15.62 4.61 -19.78
C LEU A 30 -15.40 5.38 -21.08
N PRO A 31 -15.02 4.71 -22.18
CA PRO A 31 -15.12 5.33 -23.50
C PRO A 31 -16.57 5.78 -23.77
N HIS A 32 -16.76 6.96 -24.36
CA HIS A 32 -18.06 7.61 -24.54
C HIS A 32 -19.16 6.69 -25.08
N ARG A 33 -18.85 5.85 -26.08
CA ARG A 33 -19.80 4.86 -26.62
C ARG A 33 -20.38 3.93 -25.54
N PHE A 34 -19.56 3.44 -24.61
CA PHE A 34 -20.00 2.53 -23.56
C PHE A 34 -20.71 3.28 -22.44
N PHE A 35 -20.30 4.52 -22.16
CA PHE A 35 -21.02 5.40 -21.24
C PHE A 35 -22.45 5.68 -21.75
N GLU A 36 -22.60 6.09 -23.01
CA GLU A 36 -23.90 6.31 -23.64
C GLU A 36 -24.76 5.05 -23.68
N ALA A 37 -24.17 3.88 -23.95
CA ALA A 37 -24.89 2.61 -23.88
C ALA A 37 -25.42 2.35 -22.47
N MET A 38 -24.61 2.58 -21.42
CA MET A 38 -25.03 2.44 -20.03
C MET A 38 -26.10 3.48 -19.65
N ARG A 39 -26.02 4.71 -20.19
CA ARG A 39 -26.98 5.78 -19.95
C ARG A 39 -28.35 5.50 -20.56
N LEU A 40 -28.36 5.05 -21.82
CA LEU A 40 -29.58 4.80 -22.59
C LEU A 40 -30.20 3.43 -22.28
N HIS A 41 -29.37 2.45 -21.92
CA HIS A 41 -29.76 1.06 -21.68
C HIS A 41 -29.15 0.50 -20.37
N PRO A 42 -29.47 1.08 -19.19
CA PRO A 42 -28.85 0.69 -17.91
C PRO A 42 -29.16 -0.74 -17.47
N MET A 43 -30.17 -1.38 -18.07
CA MET A 43 -30.56 -2.77 -17.80
C MET A 43 -29.80 -3.81 -18.63
N ASP A 44 -28.99 -3.38 -19.60
CA ASP A 44 -28.17 -4.28 -20.39
C ASP A 44 -26.93 -4.70 -19.61
N ASP A 45 -26.51 -5.96 -19.80
CA ASP A 45 -25.30 -6.48 -19.17
C ASP A 45 -24.06 -5.70 -19.66
N SER A 46 -23.29 -5.19 -18.70
CA SER A 46 -22.06 -4.45 -18.92
C SER A 46 -20.87 -5.20 -18.34
N PRO A 47 -19.82 -5.48 -19.13
CA PRO A 47 -18.59 -6.08 -18.61
C PRO A 47 -17.93 -5.18 -17.55
N TYR A 48 -18.04 -3.85 -17.69
CA TYR A 48 -17.50 -2.90 -16.73
C TYR A 48 -18.18 -2.98 -15.36
N ILE A 49 -19.47 -3.28 -15.31
CA ILE A 49 -20.18 -3.52 -14.05
C ILE A 49 -19.80 -4.90 -13.50
N ALA A 50 -19.72 -5.91 -14.36
CA ALA A 50 -19.34 -7.27 -13.98
C ALA A 50 -17.97 -7.35 -13.29
N GLU A 51 -16.97 -6.64 -13.82
CA GLU A 51 -15.60 -6.59 -13.29
C GLU A 51 -15.51 -5.86 -11.94
N ASN A 52 -16.43 -4.92 -11.68
CA ASN A 52 -16.38 -4.06 -10.49
C ASN A 52 -17.43 -4.42 -9.42
N ARG A 53 -18.16 -5.54 -9.56
CA ARG A 53 -19.20 -5.99 -8.59
C ARG A 53 -18.73 -6.03 -7.14
N LYS A 54 -17.46 -6.39 -6.91
CA LYS A 54 -16.89 -6.47 -5.55
C LYS A 54 -16.86 -5.13 -4.80
N PHE A 55 -16.98 -4.01 -5.52
CA PHE A 55 -17.02 -2.67 -4.95
C PHE A 55 -18.45 -2.15 -4.74
N MET A 56 -19.47 -3.01 -4.91
CA MET A 56 -20.88 -2.63 -4.78
C MET A 56 -21.59 -3.53 -3.76
N TRP A 57 -21.99 -2.96 -2.64
CA TRP A 57 -22.75 -3.64 -1.59
C TRP A 57 -23.67 -2.65 -0.86
N ASN A 58 -24.45 -3.14 0.11
CA ASN A 58 -25.22 -2.29 1.03
C ASN A 58 -24.87 -2.68 2.46
N ASP A 59 -24.73 -1.69 3.33
CA ASP A 59 -24.54 -1.89 4.77
C ASP A 59 -25.33 -0.86 5.59
N GLU A 60 -25.01 -0.73 6.89
CA GLU A 60 -25.66 0.22 7.79
C GLU A 60 -25.27 1.69 7.53
N HIS A 61 -24.23 1.94 6.74
CA HIS A 61 -23.72 3.26 6.41
C HIS A 61 -24.24 3.78 5.07
N GLY A 62 -24.70 2.90 4.17
CA GLY A 62 -25.40 3.29 2.95
C GLY A 62 -25.24 2.30 1.80
N ALA A 63 -25.48 2.80 0.59
CA ALA A 63 -25.24 2.07 -0.64
C ALA A 63 -23.81 2.33 -1.13
N HIS A 64 -22.99 1.28 -1.21
CA HIS A 64 -21.65 1.35 -1.77
C HIS A 64 -21.72 1.16 -3.28
N CYS A 65 -21.18 2.13 -4.02
CA CYS A 65 -21.42 2.33 -5.44
C CYS A 65 -20.11 2.50 -6.20
N VAL A 66 -20.16 2.25 -7.51
CA VAL A 66 -19.11 2.62 -8.46
C VAL A 66 -19.59 3.80 -9.29
N LEU A 67 -18.75 4.82 -9.42
CA LEU A 67 -19.03 5.98 -10.28
C LEU A 67 -18.37 5.76 -11.65
N PHE A 68 -19.20 5.58 -12.67
CA PHE A 68 -18.74 5.50 -14.06
C PHE A 68 -18.74 6.90 -14.68
N LEU A 69 -17.59 7.35 -15.18
CA LEU A 69 -17.42 8.66 -15.80
C LEU A 69 -17.36 8.51 -17.32
N ASP A 70 -17.90 9.48 -18.06
CA ASP A 70 -17.69 9.56 -19.49
C ASP A 70 -16.22 9.93 -19.81
N SER A 71 -15.65 9.47 -20.92
CA SER A 71 -14.36 9.95 -21.39
C SER A 71 -14.44 11.33 -22.04
N GLU A 72 -15.58 11.67 -22.68
CA GLU A 72 -15.72 12.90 -23.46
C GLU A 72 -16.38 14.04 -22.66
N ASP A 73 -17.50 13.79 -21.98
CA ASP A 73 -18.22 14.81 -21.19
C ASP A 73 -17.89 14.77 -19.69
N ASP A 74 -18.35 15.77 -18.92
CA ASP A 74 -18.13 15.87 -17.47
C ASP A 74 -19.11 15.05 -16.63
N ASP A 75 -20.05 14.35 -17.26
CA ASP A 75 -21.13 13.63 -16.58
C ASP A 75 -20.71 12.22 -16.14
N GLY A 76 -21.51 11.64 -15.25
CA GLY A 76 -21.27 10.30 -14.71
C GLY A 76 -22.56 9.56 -14.37
N ILE A 77 -22.43 8.25 -14.15
CA ILE A 77 -23.50 7.38 -13.69
C ILE A 77 -23.02 6.67 -12.43
N LEU A 78 -23.68 6.94 -11.32
CA LEU A 78 -23.47 6.22 -10.08
C LEU A 78 -24.24 4.91 -10.13
N VAL A 79 -23.58 3.78 -9.90
CA VAL A 79 -24.16 2.44 -10.06
C VAL A 79 -23.99 1.61 -8.79
N GLN A 80 -25.07 0.95 -8.40
CA GLN A 80 -25.08 -0.15 -7.45
C GLN A 80 -25.78 -1.35 -8.13
N SER A 81 -25.07 -2.46 -8.28
CA SER A 81 -25.53 -3.59 -9.09
C SER A 81 -26.31 -4.67 -8.34
N GLU A 82 -26.31 -4.66 -7.01
CA GLU A 82 -26.80 -5.74 -6.13
C GLU A 82 -26.30 -7.14 -6.55
N GLY A 83 -25.08 -7.21 -7.09
CA GLY A 83 -24.47 -8.47 -7.55
C GLY A 83 -24.76 -8.85 -9.00
N TYR A 84 -25.48 -8.02 -9.77
CA TYR A 84 -25.74 -8.25 -11.20
C TYR A 84 -24.66 -7.63 -12.11
N SER A 85 -24.73 -7.89 -13.42
CA SER A 85 -23.84 -7.30 -14.44
C SER A 85 -24.40 -6.03 -15.07
N TYR A 86 -25.57 -5.55 -14.65
CA TYR A 86 -26.21 -4.35 -15.17
C TYR A 86 -26.45 -3.34 -14.03
N ALA A 87 -26.82 -2.11 -14.39
CA ALA A 87 -26.97 -1.01 -13.45
C ALA A 87 -28.33 -1.08 -12.75
N ARG A 88 -28.49 -2.06 -11.85
CA ARG A 88 -29.77 -2.36 -11.18
C ARG A 88 -30.33 -1.17 -10.40
N ARG A 89 -29.46 -0.42 -9.74
CA ARG A 89 -29.74 0.90 -9.19
C ARG A 89 -28.74 1.87 -9.80
N ALA A 90 -29.24 2.95 -10.38
CA ALA A 90 -28.40 3.92 -11.07
C ALA A 90 -28.94 5.34 -10.90
N GLN A 91 -28.03 6.30 -10.80
CA GLN A 91 -28.34 7.72 -10.81
C GLN A 91 -27.41 8.44 -11.78
N PHE A 92 -27.98 9.21 -12.70
CA PHE A 92 -27.22 10.12 -13.53
C PHE A 92 -26.76 11.31 -12.68
N VAL A 93 -25.46 11.60 -12.73
CA VAL A 93 -24.78 12.63 -11.95
C VAL A 93 -24.17 13.63 -12.93
N PRO A 94 -24.79 14.80 -13.14
CA PRO A 94 -24.22 15.81 -14.02
C PRO A 94 -22.97 16.43 -13.39
N GLY A 95 -21.94 16.68 -14.20
CA GLY A 95 -20.66 17.22 -13.71
C GLY A 95 -19.92 16.27 -12.73
N ALA A 96 -20.20 14.96 -12.81
CA ALA A 96 -19.58 13.95 -11.96
C ALA A 96 -18.05 13.93 -12.02
N LYS A 97 -17.42 14.27 -13.15
CA LYS A 97 -15.96 14.38 -13.23
C LYS A 97 -15.44 15.41 -12.25
N GLN A 98 -16.06 16.59 -12.21
CA GLN A 98 -15.68 17.65 -11.28
C GLN A 98 -15.97 17.23 -9.85
N LEU A 99 -17.11 16.60 -9.58
CA LEU A 99 -17.43 16.10 -8.23
C LEU A 99 -16.44 15.03 -7.75
N ALA A 100 -16.01 14.12 -8.64
CA ALA A 100 -15.05 13.08 -8.36
C ALA A 100 -13.63 13.64 -8.22
N PHE A 101 -13.27 14.62 -9.05
CA PHE A 101 -12.04 15.40 -8.94
C PHE A 101 -12.00 16.07 -7.58
N ASP A 102 -13.03 16.83 -7.22
CA ASP A 102 -13.12 17.57 -5.97
C ASP A 102 -13.12 16.68 -4.72
N ALA A 103 -13.70 15.47 -4.80
CA ALA A 103 -13.68 14.50 -3.71
C ALA A 103 -12.31 13.83 -3.50
N GLY A 104 -11.43 13.85 -4.51
CA GLY A 104 -10.07 13.32 -4.44
C GLY A 104 -9.03 14.30 -3.90
N PHE A 105 -9.38 15.57 -3.75
CA PHE A 105 -8.50 16.62 -3.25
C PHE A 105 -8.84 16.99 -1.81
N THR A 106 -7.79 17.12 -1.02
CA THR A 106 -7.83 17.74 0.29
C THR A 106 -8.22 19.23 0.19
N MET A 107 -8.66 19.84 1.29
CA MET A 107 -9.00 21.27 1.30
C MET A 107 -7.81 22.14 0.89
N ALA A 108 -6.58 21.71 1.16
CA ALA A 108 -5.37 22.42 0.76
C ALA A 108 -5.12 22.33 -0.75
N GLU A 109 -5.34 21.17 -1.37
CA GLU A 109 -5.19 21.00 -2.82
C GLU A 109 -6.23 21.82 -3.61
N HIS A 110 -7.44 21.95 -3.07
CA HIS A 110 -8.46 22.89 -3.60
C HIS A 110 -7.98 24.34 -3.58
N ARG A 111 -7.25 24.75 -2.53
CA ARG A 111 -6.67 26.10 -2.45
C ARG A 111 -5.59 26.30 -3.50
N ILE A 112 -4.73 25.30 -3.72
CA ILE A 112 -3.70 25.32 -4.77
C ILE A 112 -4.36 25.49 -6.15
N HIS A 113 -5.40 24.70 -6.44
CA HIS A 113 -6.12 24.79 -7.71
C HIS A 113 -6.72 26.19 -7.93
N ASN A 114 -7.41 26.73 -6.93
CA ASN A 114 -8.04 28.05 -7.04
C ASN A 114 -7.00 29.17 -7.21
N ALA A 115 -5.88 29.11 -6.48
CA ALA A 115 -4.78 30.05 -6.64
C ALA A 115 -4.21 30.03 -8.07
N LEU A 116 -4.01 28.84 -8.65
CA LEU A 116 -3.56 28.71 -10.04
C LEU A 116 -4.57 29.29 -11.05
N ALA A 117 -5.87 29.11 -10.80
CA ALA A 117 -6.92 29.68 -11.63
C ALA A 117 -6.90 31.22 -11.60
N ASP A 118 -6.75 31.82 -10.42
CA ASP A 118 -6.66 33.28 -10.24
C ASP A 118 -5.39 33.84 -10.91
N MET A 119 -4.26 33.16 -10.76
CA MET A 119 -3.00 33.50 -11.44
C MET A 119 -3.15 33.44 -12.97
N ALA A 120 -3.80 32.41 -13.50
CA ALA A 120 -4.05 32.30 -14.93
C ALA A 120 -4.92 33.45 -15.45
N GLU A 121 -5.95 33.84 -14.70
CA GLU A 121 -6.80 34.97 -15.06
C GLU A 121 -6.03 36.31 -15.02
N GLU A 122 -5.15 36.53 -14.04
CA GLU A 122 -4.31 37.73 -14.01
C GLU A 122 -3.25 37.74 -15.12
N ALA A 123 -2.65 36.60 -15.44
CA ALA A 123 -1.73 36.47 -16.57
C ALA A 123 -2.41 36.86 -17.90
N VAL A 124 -3.66 36.42 -18.12
CA VAL A 124 -4.45 36.80 -19.30
C VAL A 124 -4.71 38.31 -19.32
N LYS A 125 -5.02 38.93 -18.17
CA LYS A 125 -5.19 40.40 -18.11
C LYS A 125 -3.90 41.14 -18.45
N ARG A 126 -2.74 40.68 -17.99
CA ARG A 126 -1.42 41.28 -18.31
C ARG A 126 -1.08 41.15 -19.78
N MET A 127 -1.33 39.97 -20.37
CA MET A 127 -1.22 39.77 -21.81
C MET A 127 -2.04 40.80 -22.59
N HIS A 128 -3.30 41.05 -22.17
CA HIS A 128 -4.14 42.08 -22.79
C HIS A 128 -3.67 43.53 -22.53
N ARG A 129 -2.78 43.77 -21.56
CA ARG A 129 -2.11 45.07 -21.33
C ARG A 129 -0.78 45.20 -22.11
N GLY A 130 -0.35 44.16 -22.83
CA GLY A 130 0.85 44.16 -23.66
C GLY A 130 2.06 43.46 -23.05
N GLU A 131 1.91 42.76 -21.92
CA GLU A 131 2.97 41.96 -21.31
C GLU A 131 2.86 40.48 -21.74
N GLU A 132 3.81 40.01 -22.54
CA GLU A 132 3.81 38.64 -23.09
C GLU A 132 4.60 37.62 -22.25
N SER A 133 5.34 38.10 -21.24
CA SER A 133 6.13 37.28 -20.32
C SER A 133 6.09 37.84 -18.92
N PHE A 134 5.98 36.96 -17.91
CA PHE A 134 5.85 37.35 -16.51
C PHE A 134 6.65 36.40 -15.61
N ASN A 135 7.10 36.91 -14.47
CA ASN A 135 7.72 36.11 -13.42
C ASN A 135 6.63 35.45 -12.56
N PHE A 136 6.77 34.15 -12.29
CA PHE A 136 5.80 33.42 -11.47
C PHE A 136 5.63 34.01 -10.07
N LYS A 137 6.73 34.41 -9.40
CA LYS A 137 6.67 34.99 -8.05
C LYS A 137 5.94 36.33 -8.02
N GLU A 138 6.22 37.20 -8.99
CA GLU A 138 5.52 38.49 -9.10
C GLU A 138 4.02 38.31 -9.35
N LEU A 139 3.64 37.30 -10.16
CA LEU A 139 2.23 36.99 -10.43
C LEU A 139 1.54 36.39 -9.19
N ALA A 140 2.24 35.55 -8.43
CA ALA A 140 1.73 34.97 -7.18
C ALA A 140 1.55 36.04 -6.09
N GLU A 141 2.51 36.96 -5.94
CA GLU A 141 2.43 38.08 -4.98
C GLU A 141 1.25 39.01 -5.27
N GLU A 142 0.97 39.31 -6.54
CA GLU A 142 -0.11 40.23 -6.92
C GLU A 142 -1.51 39.64 -6.77
N THR A 143 -1.64 38.32 -6.89
CA THR A 143 -2.93 37.65 -6.74
C THR A 143 -3.32 37.45 -5.28
N ASP A 144 -2.45 37.85 -4.33
CA ASP A 144 -2.56 37.48 -2.91
C ASP A 144 -2.85 35.98 -2.77
N ALA A 145 -2.33 35.19 -3.74
CA ALA A 145 -2.43 33.76 -3.73
C ALA A 145 -1.68 33.34 -2.48
N PHE A 146 -2.45 32.97 -1.43
CA PHE A 146 -1.95 32.47 -0.15
C PHE A 146 -0.69 31.67 -0.39
N ASP A 147 0.32 31.91 0.45
CA ASP A 147 1.68 31.38 0.31
C ASP A 147 1.64 29.97 -0.30
N PHE A 148 1.93 29.88 -1.60
CA PHE A 148 1.73 28.66 -2.37
C PHE A 148 2.50 27.49 -1.72
N GLU A 149 3.63 27.83 -1.07
CA GLU A 149 4.43 26.94 -0.26
C GLU A 149 3.67 26.43 0.98
N ASP A 150 2.91 27.29 1.68
CA ASP A 150 2.04 26.94 2.81
C ASP A 150 0.89 26.00 2.37
N ALA A 151 0.23 26.32 1.25
CA ALA A 151 -0.82 25.47 0.69
C ALA A 151 -0.28 24.08 0.28
N LEU A 152 0.92 24.04 -0.32
CA LEU A 152 1.60 22.79 -0.65
C LEU A 152 1.99 21.99 0.60
N CYS A 153 2.49 22.64 1.65
CA CYS A 153 2.84 21.99 2.91
C CYS A 153 1.61 21.42 3.62
N HIS A 154 0.48 22.14 3.59
CA HIS A 154 -0.78 21.64 4.12
C HIS A 154 -1.27 20.41 3.35
N ALA A 155 -1.30 20.46 2.02
CA ALA A 155 -1.69 19.34 1.17
C ALA A 155 -0.81 18.10 1.43
N LEU A 156 0.50 18.28 1.46
CA LEU A 156 1.45 17.21 1.77
C LEU A 156 1.21 16.63 3.17
N THR A 157 0.93 17.48 4.17
CA THR A 157 0.66 17.03 5.53
C THR A 157 -0.63 16.20 5.61
N GLU A 158 -1.69 16.62 4.95
CA GLU A 158 -2.96 15.86 4.88
C GLU A 158 -2.76 14.49 4.20
N HIS A 159 -1.99 14.43 3.11
CA HIS A 159 -1.59 13.16 2.49
C HIS A 159 -0.70 12.28 3.39
N LEU A 160 0.21 12.88 4.15
CA LEU A 160 1.04 12.13 5.10
C LEU A 160 0.21 11.59 6.28
N GLN A 161 -0.86 12.28 6.69
CA GLN A 161 -1.75 11.80 7.73
C GLN A 161 -2.61 10.59 7.30
N SER A 162 -2.88 10.42 6.01
CA SER A 162 -3.66 9.28 5.50
C SER A 162 -2.84 8.00 5.36
N ARG A 163 -1.50 8.09 5.43
CA ARG A 163 -0.63 6.90 5.31
C ARG A 163 -0.65 6.03 6.57
N ALA A 164 -0.83 4.73 6.39
CA ALA A 164 -0.90 3.76 7.47
C ALA A 164 0.39 3.63 8.30
N ASP A 165 1.56 3.97 7.76
CA ASP A 165 2.87 3.88 8.45
C ASP A 165 3.19 5.13 9.31
N ILE A 166 2.41 6.20 9.18
CA ILE A 166 2.59 7.45 9.91
C ILE A 166 1.61 7.51 11.10
N LYS A 167 2.12 7.90 12.27
CA LYS A 167 1.31 8.09 13.49
C LYS A 167 0.76 9.52 13.56
N ALA A 168 1.58 10.50 13.20
CA ALA A 168 1.22 11.90 13.14
C ALA A 168 2.11 12.61 12.13
N ALA A 169 1.51 13.54 11.38
CA ALA A 169 2.23 14.52 10.59
C ALA A 169 1.71 15.91 10.98
N GLU A 170 2.62 16.81 11.31
CA GLU A 170 2.31 18.16 11.77
C GLU A 170 3.06 19.18 10.92
N TYR A 171 2.31 20.07 10.28
CA TYR A 171 2.87 21.27 9.67
C TYR A 171 2.99 22.36 10.74
N VAL A 172 4.21 22.87 10.92
CA VAL A 172 4.52 23.95 11.86
C VAL A 172 5.09 25.09 11.02
N PRO A 173 4.25 26.02 10.54
CA PRO A 173 4.72 27.19 9.80
C PRO A 173 5.64 28.02 10.72
N LEU A 174 6.92 28.07 10.40
CA LEU A 174 7.94 28.78 11.18
C LEU A 174 8.43 30.02 10.44
N GLN A 175 8.59 31.11 11.18
CA GLN A 175 9.06 32.41 10.64
C GLN A 175 10.60 32.48 10.49
N MET A 176 11.30 31.35 10.39
CA MET A 176 12.77 31.30 10.36
C MET A 176 13.27 30.32 9.30
N ASP A 177 14.13 30.80 8.39
CA ASP A 177 14.72 30.00 7.33
C ASP A 177 15.50 28.77 7.88
N PHE A 178 15.41 27.65 7.15
CA PHE A 178 16.20 26.40 7.34
C PHE A 178 15.80 25.47 8.51
N GLN A 179 14.62 25.62 9.11
CA GLN A 179 14.05 24.58 9.98
C GLN A 179 13.10 23.66 9.20
N PRO A 180 12.97 22.38 9.60
CA PRO A 180 11.99 21.49 8.98
C PRO A 180 10.56 21.90 9.36
N ASP A 181 9.77 22.29 8.37
CA ASP A 181 8.39 22.78 8.56
C ASP A 181 7.37 21.66 8.76
N ILE A 182 7.73 20.42 8.42
CA ILE A 182 6.89 19.23 8.63
C ILE A 182 7.57 18.29 9.61
N ARG A 183 6.85 17.95 10.68
CA ARG A 183 7.27 16.95 11.67
C ARG A 183 6.51 15.66 11.46
N LEU A 184 7.23 14.56 11.28
CA LEU A 184 6.67 13.23 11.17
C LEU A 184 6.96 12.42 12.43
N THR A 185 5.92 11.78 12.94
CA THR A 185 6.04 10.73 13.93
C THR A 185 5.68 9.41 13.24
N PRO A 186 6.65 8.53 12.92
CA PRO A 186 6.34 7.24 12.33
C PRO A 186 5.67 6.33 13.37
N LYS A 187 4.87 5.36 12.91
CA LYS A 187 4.52 4.21 13.75
C LYS A 187 5.79 3.38 14.02
N PRO A 188 5.92 2.75 15.19
CA PRO A 188 7.04 1.84 15.43
C PRO A 188 6.98 0.71 14.41
N LEU A 189 8.13 0.37 13.84
CA LEU A 189 8.30 -0.79 12.99
C LEU A 189 8.82 -1.96 13.82
N TYR A 190 8.22 -3.12 13.61
CA TYR A 190 8.61 -4.39 14.22
C TYR A 190 9.32 -5.26 13.20
N THR A 191 10.13 -6.20 13.66
CA THR A 191 10.87 -7.14 12.82
C THR A 191 10.27 -8.54 12.87
N MET A 192 10.02 -9.08 11.68
CA MET A 192 9.60 -10.47 11.45
C MET A 192 10.58 -11.15 10.52
N ARG A 193 10.86 -12.43 10.76
CA ARG A 193 11.70 -13.30 9.93
C ARG A 193 10.83 -14.39 9.35
N LEU A 194 10.96 -14.64 8.05
CA LEU A 194 10.45 -15.82 7.38
C LEU A 194 11.64 -16.73 7.10
N ILE A 195 11.69 -17.85 7.81
CA ILE A 195 12.79 -18.82 7.76
C ILE A 195 12.34 -20.00 6.93
N THR A 196 13.20 -20.38 6.00
CA THR A 196 12.90 -21.36 4.98
C THR A 196 14.12 -22.22 4.72
N SER A 197 13.91 -23.49 4.41
CA SER A 197 14.97 -24.36 3.89
C SER A 197 15.52 -23.81 2.57
N LEU A 198 16.71 -24.26 2.23
CA LEU A 198 17.42 -23.95 0.98
C LEU A 198 18.14 -25.20 0.48
N GLN A 199 18.48 -25.21 -0.80
CA GLN A 199 19.33 -26.22 -1.43
C GLN A 199 20.63 -25.55 -1.89
N ILE A 200 21.72 -26.30 -1.79
CA ILE A 200 23.04 -25.84 -2.20
C ILE A 200 23.65 -26.94 -3.03
N GLU A 201 24.05 -26.60 -4.24
CA GLU A 201 24.73 -27.51 -5.14
C GLU A 201 26.11 -26.97 -5.49
N THR A 202 27.05 -27.87 -5.72
CA THR A 202 28.34 -27.56 -6.32
C THR A 202 28.57 -28.44 -7.54
N VAL A 203 29.29 -27.92 -8.51
CA VAL A 203 29.68 -28.61 -9.72
C VAL A 203 31.20 -28.78 -9.66
N PRO A 204 31.74 -30.01 -9.68
CA PRO A 204 33.17 -30.24 -9.61
C PRO A 204 33.85 -29.85 -10.92
N ASP A 205 35.08 -29.35 -10.81
CA ASP A 205 35.90 -28.93 -11.95
C ASP A 205 36.17 -30.06 -12.98
N GLU A 206 36.05 -31.33 -12.57
CA GLU A 206 36.37 -32.50 -13.42
C GLU A 206 35.20 -32.94 -14.32
N ASP A 207 33.95 -32.67 -13.95
CA ASP A 207 32.76 -33.02 -14.73
C ASP A 207 31.62 -32.00 -14.52
N GLU A 208 31.51 -31.05 -15.45
CA GLU A 208 30.50 -29.99 -15.43
C GLU A 208 29.05 -30.50 -15.56
N ASN A 209 28.84 -31.81 -15.83
CA ASN A 209 27.51 -32.40 -15.97
C ASN A 209 26.98 -33.07 -14.70
N GLU A 210 27.75 -33.08 -13.60
CA GLU A 210 27.36 -33.70 -12.34
C GLU A 210 27.31 -32.64 -11.23
N SER A 211 26.16 -32.47 -10.58
CA SER A 211 26.04 -31.61 -9.41
C SER A 211 25.95 -32.44 -8.13
N TYR A 212 26.53 -31.91 -7.06
CA TYR A 212 26.54 -32.53 -5.74
C TYR A 212 25.83 -31.60 -4.76
N SER A 213 24.84 -32.14 -4.04
CA SER A 213 24.16 -31.41 -2.98
C SER A 213 25.04 -31.34 -1.72
N ILE A 214 25.19 -30.14 -1.16
CA ILE A 214 25.91 -29.88 0.09
C ILE A 214 24.90 -29.87 1.24
N ASP A 215 25.17 -30.60 2.34
CA ASP A 215 24.31 -30.52 3.53
C ASP A 215 24.32 -29.09 4.08
N PRO A 216 23.16 -28.44 4.28
CA PRO A 216 23.09 -27.11 4.88
C PRO A 216 23.79 -26.98 6.24
N ARG A 217 24.05 -28.08 6.97
CA ARG A 217 24.88 -28.08 8.19
C ARG A 217 26.36 -27.80 7.89
N GLU A 218 26.86 -28.33 6.79
CA GLU A 218 28.26 -28.18 6.36
C GLU A 218 28.48 -26.81 5.72
N ALA A 219 27.49 -26.33 4.94
CA ALA A 219 27.55 -25.03 4.29
C ALA A 219 27.49 -23.81 5.22
N THR A 220 27.40 -24.00 6.54
CA THR A 220 27.30 -22.88 7.50
C THR A 220 28.50 -21.93 7.44
N ALA A 221 29.67 -22.42 7.04
CA ALA A 221 30.86 -21.60 6.84
C ALA A 221 30.74 -20.63 5.65
N CYS A 222 29.93 -20.96 4.63
CA CYS A 222 29.71 -20.14 3.43
C CYS A 222 28.75 -18.96 3.66
N ARG A 223 28.18 -18.83 4.85
CA ARG A 223 27.14 -17.82 5.16
C ARG A 223 27.58 -16.40 4.77
N ASP A 224 28.81 -16.04 5.08
CA ASP A 224 29.28 -14.66 4.88
C ASP A 224 29.57 -14.37 3.41
N GLU A 225 30.08 -15.34 2.66
CA GLU A 225 30.25 -15.27 1.21
C GLU A 225 28.92 -15.16 0.48
N ILE A 226 27.94 -16.00 0.84
CA ILE A 226 26.61 -16.00 0.23
C ILE A 226 25.92 -14.65 0.50
N ASN A 227 25.90 -14.17 1.75
CA ASN A 227 25.30 -12.88 2.06
C ASN A 227 26.01 -11.72 1.37
N ARG A 228 27.35 -11.77 1.22
CA ARG A 228 28.10 -10.75 0.47
C ARG A 228 27.72 -10.74 -1.01
N PHE A 229 27.54 -11.92 -1.61
CA PHE A 229 27.05 -12.04 -2.97
C PHE A 229 25.65 -11.45 -3.11
N MET A 230 24.71 -11.85 -2.24
CA MET A 230 23.32 -11.34 -2.24
C MET A 230 23.26 -9.82 -2.10
N GLN A 231 24.10 -9.23 -1.23
CA GLN A 231 24.23 -7.77 -1.08
C GLN A 231 24.77 -7.10 -2.35
N GLY A 232 25.74 -7.71 -3.03
CA GLY A 232 26.27 -7.21 -4.30
C GLY A 232 25.32 -7.38 -5.48
N TYR A 233 24.38 -8.32 -5.38
CA TYR A 233 23.32 -8.60 -6.35
C TYR A 233 22.09 -7.69 -6.18
N THR A 234 22.01 -6.94 -5.08
CA THR A 234 20.88 -6.06 -4.76
C THR A 234 20.89 -4.82 -5.67
N ASP A 235 19.76 -4.50 -6.31
CA ASP A 235 19.60 -3.30 -7.14
C ASP A 235 19.56 -2.01 -6.30
N GLU A 236 20.00 -0.87 -6.87
CA GLU A 236 19.98 0.42 -6.16
C GLU A 236 18.57 0.82 -5.69
N ASN A 237 17.53 0.45 -6.44
CA ASN A 237 16.13 0.73 -6.08
C ASN A 237 15.68 -0.08 -4.85
N GLU A 238 16.29 -1.23 -4.58
CA GLU A 238 15.97 -2.11 -3.46
C GLU A 238 16.58 -1.64 -2.14
N ARG A 239 17.41 -0.58 -2.15
CA ARG A 239 18.18 -0.14 -0.98
C ARG A 239 17.35 0.09 0.28
N ASP A 240 16.17 0.70 0.15
CA ASP A 240 15.37 1.12 1.31
C ASP A 240 14.24 0.13 1.66
N ARG A 241 13.72 -0.59 0.65
CA ARG A 241 12.54 -1.48 0.79
C ARG A 241 12.84 -2.96 0.51
N GLY A 242 14.01 -3.29 -0.01
CA GLY A 242 14.34 -4.62 -0.47
C GLY A 242 13.38 -5.09 -1.55
N LEU A 243 12.98 -6.36 -1.49
CA LEU A 243 12.05 -6.96 -2.45
C LEU A 243 10.65 -6.34 -2.44
N MET A 244 10.30 -5.53 -1.42
CA MET A 244 9.00 -4.84 -1.38
C MET A 244 8.83 -3.80 -2.50
N VAL A 245 9.89 -3.41 -3.22
CA VAL A 245 9.79 -2.61 -4.46
C VAL A 245 8.96 -3.33 -5.52
N TYR A 246 9.01 -4.67 -5.55
CA TYR A 246 8.28 -5.50 -6.49
C TYR A 246 6.89 -5.93 -5.98
N TYR A 247 6.49 -5.50 -4.78
CA TYR A 247 5.16 -5.78 -4.25
C TYR A 247 4.14 -4.80 -4.81
N SER A 248 2.92 -5.26 -5.09
CA SER A 248 1.86 -4.39 -5.63
C SER A 248 1.54 -3.22 -4.67
N HIS A 249 1.60 -1.98 -5.17
CA HIS A 249 1.54 -0.75 -4.37
C HIS A 249 0.13 -0.42 -3.83
N SER A 250 -0.88 -1.28 -4.05
CA SER A 250 -2.29 -1.00 -3.73
C SER A 250 -2.94 -2.07 -2.87
N SER A 251 -2.17 -2.77 -2.02
CA SER A 251 -2.68 -3.78 -1.08
C SER A 251 -2.49 -3.29 0.35
N SER A 252 -3.34 -3.74 1.27
CA SER A 252 -3.15 -3.45 2.70
C SER A 252 -1.83 -4.02 3.24
N VAL A 253 -1.29 -5.06 2.59
CA VAL A 253 0.03 -5.62 2.91
C VAL A 253 1.15 -4.63 2.59
N SER A 254 1.13 -3.95 1.43
CA SER A 254 2.19 -3.00 1.05
C SER A 254 2.19 -1.70 1.85
N GLU A 255 1.07 -1.38 2.51
CA GLU A 255 0.97 -0.31 3.50
C GLU A 255 1.54 -0.71 4.88
N LYS A 256 1.42 -1.99 5.25
CA LYS A 256 1.88 -2.50 6.56
C LYS A 256 3.32 -2.98 6.54
N VAL A 257 3.77 -3.61 5.47
CA VAL A 257 5.14 -4.14 5.31
C VAL A 257 5.99 -3.11 4.58
N TRP A 258 6.88 -2.46 5.34
CA TRP A 258 7.76 -1.43 4.83
C TRP A 258 8.86 -2.02 3.94
N SER A 259 9.58 -3.03 4.43
CA SER A 259 10.75 -3.59 3.76
C SER A 259 10.84 -5.11 3.93
N ALA A 260 11.48 -5.80 2.98
CA ALA A 260 11.74 -7.24 3.03
C ALA A 260 13.09 -7.58 2.37
N PHE A 261 14.07 -8.02 3.16
CA PHE A 261 15.44 -8.29 2.70
C PHE A 261 15.79 -9.78 2.81
N PRO A 262 16.13 -10.45 1.70
CA PRO A 262 16.56 -11.84 1.71
C PRO A 262 18.01 -11.95 2.19
N SER A 263 18.32 -13.04 2.89
CA SER A 263 19.64 -13.36 3.42
C SER A 263 19.72 -14.86 3.71
N VAL A 264 20.90 -15.34 4.14
CA VAL A 264 21.06 -16.66 4.75
C VAL A 264 21.60 -16.55 6.16
N GLU A 265 21.08 -17.38 7.07
CA GLU A 265 21.50 -17.41 8.47
C GLU A 265 21.64 -18.85 8.97
N VAL A 266 22.43 -19.04 10.04
CA VAL A 266 22.53 -20.33 10.73
C VAL A 266 21.42 -20.41 11.77
N VAL A 267 20.44 -21.28 11.52
CA VAL A 267 19.30 -21.53 12.40
C VAL A 267 19.30 -23.00 12.79
N ASP A 268 19.28 -23.30 14.09
CA ASP A 268 19.33 -24.66 14.63
C ASP A 268 20.52 -25.50 14.10
N GLY A 269 21.65 -24.83 13.83
CA GLY A 269 22.88 -25.43 13.31
C GLY A 269 22.83 -25.81 11.82
N ARG A 270 21.86 -25.29 11.06
CA ARG A 270 21.73 -25.45 9.60
C ARG A 270 21.73 -24.08 8.94
N LEU A 271 22.32 -23.95 7.76
CA LEU A 271 22.15 -22.75 6.94
C LEU A 271 20.73 -22.74 6.37
N MET A 272 20.03 -21.63 6.53
CA MET A 272 18.63 -21.45 6.13
C MET A 272 18.48 -20.13 5.38
N GLY A 273 17.53 -20.06 4.46
CA GLY A 273 17.11 -18.81 3.85
C GLY A 273 16.27 -18.01 4.85
N VAL A 274 16.53 -16.71 4.97
CA VAL A 274 15.81 -15.81 5.88
C VAL A 274 15.41 -14.55 5.13
N LEU A 275 14.10 -14.27 5.10
CA LEU A 275 13.58 -12.95 4.71
C LEU A 275 13.30 -12.14 5.96
N THR A 276 14.04 -11.04 6.14
CA THR A 276 13.84 -10.11 7.25
C THR A 276 12.93 -8.97 6.82
N CYS A 277 11.75 -8.91 7.44
CA CYS A 277 10.72 -7.92 7.16
C CYS A 277 10.58 -6.88 8.27
N ARG A 278 10.32 -5.63 7.90
CA ARG A 278 9.91 -4.57 8.83
C ARG A 278 8.47 -4.18 8.56
N PHE A 279 7.64 -4.10 9.59
CA PHE A 279 6.21 -3.83 9.44
C PHE A 279 5.67 -2.93 10.56
N SER A 280 4.66 -2.11 10.27
CA SER A 280 4.08 -1.13 11.18
C SER A 280 2.94 -1.70 12.05
N GLU A 281 2.25 -2.73 11.55
CA GLU A 281 1.08 -3.35 12.17
C GLU A 281 0.99 -4.86 11.88
N PRO A 282 0.45 -5.68 12.80
CA PRO A 282 0.22 -7.10 12.55
C PRO A 282 -0.57 -7.34 11.25
N LEU A 283 -0.10 -8.30 10.47
CA LEU A 283 -0.84 -8.81 9.32
C LEU A 283 -1.97 -9.72 9.82
N ASN A 284 -3.18 -9.53 9.30
CA ASN A 284 -4.28 -10.47 9.54
C ASN A 284 -4.01 -11.81 8.82
N GLU A 285 -4.87 -12.82 9.04
CA GLU A 285 -4.67 -14.17 8.48
C GLU A 285 -4.56 -14.17 6.94
N GLY A 286 -5.45 -13.44 6.25
CA GLY A 286 -5.44 -13.33 4.79
C GLY A 286 -4.23 -12.54 4.27
N GLU A 287 -3.88 -11.43 4.91
CA GLU A 287 -2.69 -10.63 4.59
C GLU A 287 -1.40 -11.44 4.76
N ALA A 288 -1.31 -12.23 5.83
CA ALA A 288 -0.16 -13.07 6.09
C ALA A 288 -0.06 -14.23 5.07
N GLU A 289 -1.19 -14.79 4.64
CA GLU A 289 -1.23 -15.80 3.57
C GLU A 289 -0.84 -15.22 2.21
N GLU A 290 -1.38 -14.06 1.85
CA GLU A 290 -0.99 -13.32 0.64
C GLU A 290 0.52 -13.06 0.63
N PHE A 291 1.06 -12.54 1.73
CA PHE A 291 2.49 -12.24 1.86
C PHE A 291 3.37 -13.50 1.77
N ARG A 292 2.94 -14.62 2.38
CA ARG A 292 3.65 -15.91 2.27
C ARG A 292 3.64 -16.43 0.83
N ASN A 293 2.52 -16.35 0.14
CA ASN A 293 2.39 -16.79 -1.25
C ASN A 293 3.26 -15.93 -2.19
N TRP A 294 3.33 -14.62 -1.94
CA TRP A 294 4.24 -13.74 -2.65
C TRP A 294 5.71 -14.11 -2.39
N TRP A 295 6.12 -14.29 -1.13
CA TRP A 295 7.48 -14.70 -0.80
C TRP A 295 7.84 -16.04 -1.43
N ARG A 296 6.90 -16.99 -1.48
CA ARG A 296 7.08 -18.25 -2.19
C ARG A 296 7.43 -18.02 -3.66
N GLY A 297 6.64 -17.20 -4.36
CA GLY A 297 6.92 -16.86 -5.76
C GLY A 297 8.30 -16.24 -5.94
N GLN A 298 8.67 -15.30 -5.07
CA GLN A 298 10.00 -14.68 -5.09
C GLN A 298 11.14 -15.70 -4.90
N ARG A 299 10.97 -16.73 -4.06
CA ARG A 299 11.97 -17.77 -3.84
C ARG A 299 12.08 -18.78 -4.97
N SER A 300 10.97 -19.12 -5.62
CA SER A 300 10.94 -20.19 -6.62
C SER A 300 11.25 -19.72 -8.04
N ASP A 301 10.78 -18.53 -8.42
CA ASP A 301 10.72 -18.05 -9.81
C ASP A 301 11.09 -16.56 -9.95
N GLY A 302 11.24 -15.86 -8.82
CA GLY A 302 11.66 -14.46 -8.80
C GLY A 302 13.14 -14.33 -8.45
N TYR A 303 13.41 -13.59 -7.37
CA TYR A 303 14.75 -13.38 -6.83
C TYR A 303 15.56 -14.68 -6.65
N GLY A 304 14.93 -15.75 -6.18
CA GLY A 304 15.59 -17.03 -5.91
C GLY A 304 16.09 -17.75 -7.16
N GLU A 305 15.34 -17.70 -8.27
CA GLU A 305 15.81 -18.25 -9.55
C GLU A 305 17.05 -17.50 -10.04
N GLY A 306 17.02 -16.16 -9.94
CA GLY A 306 18.17 -15.33 -10.25
C GLY A 306 19.40 -15.68 -9.41
N LEU A 307 19.23 -15.89 -8.10
CA LEU A 307 20.31 -16.32 -7.22
C LEU A 307 20.88 -17.69 -7.59
N GLU A 308 20.00 -18.66 -7.88
CA GLU A 308 20.37 -20.04 -8.22
C GLU A 308 21.17 -20.13 -9.53
N GLN A 309 20.94 -19.21 -10.48
CA GLN A 309 21.65 -19.21 -11.77
C GLN A 309 23.07 -18.63 -11.70
N HIS A 310 23.49 -18.04 -10.57
CA HIS A 310 24.80 -17.40 -10.44
C HIS A 310 25.74 -18.19 -9.52
N PRO A 311 26.96 -18.53 -9.97
CA PRO A 311 27.93 -19.19 -9.13
C PRO A 311 28.45 -18.24 -8.05
N ILE A 312 28.47 -18.73 -6.81
CA ILE A 312 29.03 -18.03 -5.66
C ILE A 312 30.35 -18.71 -5.29
N ARG A 313 31.46 -18.01 -5.46
CA ARG A 313 32.79 -18.53 -5.09
C ARG A 313 32.95 -18.58 -3.58
N THR A 314 33.19 -19.77 -3.04
CA THR A 314 33.47 -20.02 -1.62
C THR A 314 34.86 -20.61 -1.42
N ALA A 315 35.40 -20.47 -0.21
CA ALA A 315 36.70 -21.03 0.13
C ALA A 315 36.66 -22.55 0.34
N GLU A 316 35.52 -23.10 0.79
CA GLU A 316 35.40 -24.51 1.16
C GLU A 316 34.96 -25.41 0.01
N PHE A 317 34.01 -24.95 -0.82
CA PHE A 317 33.36 -25.80 -1.82
C PHE A 317 33.56 -25.31 -3.26
N GLY A 318 34.43 -24.32 -3.48
CA GLY A 318 34.57 -23.71 -4.81
C GLY A 318 33.30 -22.97 -5.21
N ASP A 319 32.83 -23.19 -6.43
CA ASP A 319 31.62 -22.53 -6.94
C ASP A 319 30.39 -23.31 -6.46
N ILE A 320 29.50 -22.60 -5.76
CA ILE A 320 28.22 -23.13 -5.30
C ILE A 320 27.06 -22.36 -5.91
N TYR A 321 25.93 -23.03 -6.05
CA TYR A 321 24.65 -22.49 -6.49
C TYR A 321 23.65 -22.65 -5.35
N VAL A 322 23.02 -21.55 -4.95
CA VAL A 322 22.12 -21.51 -3.80
C VAL A 322 20.69 -21.32 -4.28
N SER A 323 19.87 -22.34 -4.15
CA SER A 323 18.43 -22.20 -4.32
C SER A 323 17.78 -21.94 -2.98
N LEU A 324 17.07 -20.82 -2.85
CA LEU A 324 16.22 -20.63 -1.69
C LEU A 324 15.05 -21.62 -1.71
N TRP A 325 14.69 -22.20 -2.84
CA TRP A 325 13.56 -23.12 -2.96
C TRP A 325 13.99 -24.58 -2.85
N ASP A 326 13.31 -25.38 -2.03
CA ASP A 326 13.59 -26.82 -1.89
C ASP A 326 12.43 -27.71 -2.39
N GLY A 327 11.46 -27.11 -3.09
CA GLY A 327 10.24 -27.80 -3.53
C GLY A 327 9.10 -27.80 -2.50
N THR A 328 9.28 -27.21 -1.32
CA THR A 328 8.26 -27.19 -0.26
C THR A 328 7.71 -25.80 0.03
N ASP A 329 6.42 -25.73 0.35
CA ASP A 329 5.76 -24.48 0.79
C ASP A 329 6.12 -24.10 2.25
N ASP A 330 7.04 -24.84 2.89
CA ASP A 330 7.33 -24.69 4.33
C ASP A 330 8.09 -23.40 4.63
N CYS A 331 7.50 -22.57 5.48
CA CYS A 331 8.08 -21.32 5.95
C CYS A 331 7.73 -21.08 7.41
N ARG A 332 8.76 -20.96 8.27
CA ARG A 332 8.62 -20.68 9.69
C ARG A 332 8.66 -19.16 9.91
N MET A 333 7.57 -18.60 10.41
CA MET A 333 7.48 -17.17 10.72
C MET A 333 7.85 -16.92 12.18
N GLU A 334 8.82 -16.04 12.42
CA GLU A 334 9.29 -15.69 13.76
C GLU A 334 9.29 -14.18 13.94
N LEU A 335 8.78 -13.70 15.06
CA LEU A 335 8.99 -12.33 15.50
C LEU A 335 10.18 -12.27 16.45
N ASN A 336 10.91 -11.16 16.44
CA ASN A 336 11.91 -10.93 17.48
C ASN A 336 11.21 -10.92 18.86
N ALA A 337 11.83 -11.51 19.89
CA ALA A 337 11.28 -11.58 21.24
C ALA A 337 10.90 -10.19 21.82
N ALA A 338 11.70 -9.16 21.52
CA ALA A 338 11.41 -7.79 21.96
C ALA A 338 10.13 -7.24 21.30
N ASP A 339 9.99 -7.47 20.00
CA ASP A 339 8.85 -7.02 19.20
C ASP A 339 7.58 -7.80 19.54
N SER A 340 7.70 -9.11 19.75
CA SER A 340 6.61 -10.00 20.19
C SER A 340 5.95 -9.45 21.46
N ARG A 341 6.76 -9.07 22.45
CA ARG A 341 6.28 -8.50 23.71
C ARG A 341 5.62 -7.14 23.52
N SER A 342 6.23 -6.26 22.73
CA SER A 342 5.69 -4.91 22.46
C SER A 342 4.35 -4.99 21.72
N LEU A 343 4.23 -5.87 20.74
CA LEU A 343 3.01 -6.10 19.98
C LEU A 343 1.89 -6.65 20.86
N LEU A 344 2.18 -7.64 21.72
CA LEU A 344 1.19 -8.22 22.63
C LEU A 344 0.60 -7.21 23.61
N LEU A 345 1.43 -6.33 24.17
CA LEU A 345 0.97 -5.28 25.07
C LEU A 345 0.04 -4.31 24.34
N ARG A 346 0.36 -4.00 23.07
CA ARG A 346 -0.40 -3.07 22.24
C ARG A 346 -1.74 -3.65 21.79
N ILE A 347 -1.78 -4.89 21.34
CA ILE A 347 -3.01 -5.60 20.89
C ILE A 347 -4.01 -5.71 22.05
N ASN A 348 -3.54 -6.09 23.25
CA ASN A 348 -4.43 -6.31 24.39
C ASN A 348 -4.81 -5.03 25.16
N GLY A 349 -4.37 -3.84 24.70
CA GLY A 349 -4.58 -2.59 25.43
C GLY A 349 -4.01 -2.57 26.85
N ILE A 350 -3.07 -3.48 27.15
CA ILE A 350 -2.50 -3.67 28.47
C ILE A 350 -1.48 -2.56 28.71
N GLN A 351 -1.72 -1.70 29.70
CA GLN A 351 -0.74 -0.71 30.13
C GLN A 351 0.56 -1.40 30.58
N ASN A 352 1.70 -0.75 30.31
CA ASN A 352 3.07 -1.18 30.65
C ASN A 352 3.31 -1.35 32.17
N HIS A 353 2.57 -2.23 32.85
CA HIS A 353 2.75 -2.52 34.26
C HIS A 353 3.81 -3.63 34.42
N PRO A 354 4.90 -3.41 35.18
CA PRO A 354 6.04 -4.33 35.25
C PRO A 354 5.70 -5.77 35.62
N ALA A 355 4.63 -5.99 36.39
CA ALA A 355 4.18 -7.33 36.79
C ALA A 355 3.50 -8.11 35.65
N VAL A 356 2.70 -7.44 34.81
CA VAL A 356 2.01 -8.07 33.66
C VAL A 356 3.03 -8.34 32.54
N VAL A 357 3.92 -7.38 32.34
CA VAL A 357 5.03 -7.41 31.39
C VAL A 357 6.02 -8.56 31.70
N ARG A 358 6.15 -9.00 32.97
CA ARG A 358 6.94 -10.18 33.38
C ARG A 358 6.24 -11.54 33.18
N ALA A 359 4.91 -11.55 33.06
CA ALA A 359 4.13 -12.77 32.91
C ALA A 359 3.99 -13.22 31.44
N ILE A 360 4.28 -12.34 30.47
CA ILE A 360 4.29 -12.67 29.05
C ILE A 360 5.54 -13.53 28.76
N PRO A 361 5.41 -14.76 28.24
CA PRO A 361 6.54 -15.62 27.92
C PRO A 361 7.48 -14.95 26.91
N GLN A 362 8.78 -15.08 27.13
CA GLN A 362 9.83 -14.51 26.29
C GLN A 362 10.09 -15.31 25.00
N ALA A 363 9.27 -16.33 24.73
CA ALA A 363 9.47 -17.29 23.64
C ALA A 363 9.19 -16.66 22.27
N ASP A 364 9.77 -17.24 21.20
CA ASP A 364 9.44 -16.91 19.82
C ASP A 364 7.96 -17.20 19.57
N ILE A 365 7.15 -16.14 19.47
CA ILE A 365 5.72 -16.27 19.24
C ILE A 365 5.51 -16.27 17.73
N ASP A 366 5.17 -17.44 17.22
CA ASP A 366 4.65 -17.63 15.86
C ASP A 366 3.50 -16.65 15.60
N LEU A 367 3.53 -15.96 14.46
CA LEU A 367 2.50 -15.00 14.05
C LEU A 367 1.10 -15.66 14.04
N ALA A 368 1.01 -16.96 13.71
CA ALA A 368 -0.24 -17.72 13.77
C ALA A 368 -0.74 -17.90 15.22
N LYS A 369 0.15 -17.97 16.21
CA LYS A 369 -0.22 -17.94 17.64
C LYS A 369 -0.62 -16.53 18.06
N LEU A 370 0.05 -15.50 17.55
CA LEU A 370 -0.27 -14.09 17.84
C LEU A 370 -1.66 -13.69 17.30
N LEU A 371 -2.04 -14.16 16.10
CA LEU A 371 -3.39 -14.04 15.55
C LEU A 371 -4.45 -14.83 16.34
N ARG A 372 -4.06 -15.96 16.96
CA ARG A 372 -4.95 -16.73 17.86
C ARG A 372 -5.06 -16.14 19.26
N ILE A 373 -4.08 -15.36 19.72
CA ILE A 373 -4.09 -14.73 21.05
C ILE A 373 -5.24 -13.73 21.19
N ASP A 374 -5.64 -13.05 20.09
CA ASP A 374 -6.85 -12.22 20.03
C ASP A 374 -8.11 -13.01 20.46
N ARG A 375 -8.15 -14.34 20.24
CA ARG A 375 -9.23 -15.23 20.72
C ARG A 375 -8.96 -15.87 22.07
N MET A 376 -7.71 -16.22 22.40
CA MET A 376 -7.40 -17.01 23.59
C MET A 376 -7.32 -16.21 24.90
N LEU A 377 -7.02 -14.90 24.86
CA LEU A 377 -6.94 -14.07 26.08
C LEU A 377 -8.26 -13.35 26.45
N LEU A 378 -9.27 -13.34 25.57
CA LEU A 378 -10.59 -12.81 25.89
C LEU A 378 -11.38 -13.73 26.84
N GLU A 379 -11.17 -15.04 26.81
CA GLU A 379 -11.94 -15.98 27.66
C GLU A 379 -11.51 -16.01 29.14
N PRO A 380 -10.21 -15.90 29.53
CA PRO A 380 -9.84 -15.98 30.94
C PRO A 380 -9.91 -14.64 31.68
N LEU A 381 -9.77 -13.50 30.99
CA LEU A 381 -9.74 -12.17 31.63
C LEU A 381 -11.13 -11.57 31.88
N ALA A 382 -12.17 -12.02 31.17
CA ALA A 382 -13.56 -11.66 31.45
C ALA A 382 -14.08 -12.27 32.78
N VAL A 383 -13.34 -13.21 33.38
CA VAL A 383 -13.73 -13.90 34.63
C VAL A 383 -13.03 -13.31 35.87
N ALA A 384 -12.11 -12.35 35.69
CA ALA A 384 -11.29 -11.81 36.78
C ALA A 384 -11.34 -10.28 36.96
N ILE A 385 -12.39 -9.61 36.47
CA ILE A 385 -12.72 -8.21 36.80
C ILE A 385 -14.09 -8.13 37.48
#